data_AF-A0A1P8MS27-F1
#
_entry.id   AF-A0A1P8MS27-F1
#
_cell.length_a   1.000
_cell.length_b   1.000
_cell.length_c   1.000
_cell.angle_alpha   90.00
_cell.angle_beta   90.00
_cell.angle_gamma   90.00
#
_symmetry.space_group_name_H-M   'P 1'
#
loop_
_entity.id
_entity.type
_entity.pdbx_description
1 polymer ?
#
loop_
_entity_poly.entity_id
_entity_poly.type
_entity_poly.pdbx_seq_one_letter_code
_entity_poly.pdbx_strand_id
1 'polypeptide(L)'
;MTRLRARIEHAPIWAQVPLAMAAGAAGSFAHAPFDLPIAILIPLIAAFGLLSIARSVTSAGLLGLALGAGYFAATLTWIVEPFQVDAATTGWMAPFALLFMSVGLGLFWAAALALSRWAGAHSWVLVFAMTGTEMLRAYLLTGFPWATPPQALVGGMAGHLLSWAGPHGTMLVMMAAAGLAWAVPREWVKVAIVVALAAVIDVIPLRSADSPLTDKTVRLIQPNAPQQEKWDPARIPTFINRQIDYTADGDVPDLVVWPETALPYLLDQAQPALDVIAEAARGAPVVLGIQREEAEQYYNSLVTLDATGHVTQIYDKHHLVPFGEYMPLPGLFRRLGIQSIAERVDGGYTPGPGPQLLDMGPLGKALPLICYEAVFAHDVGASPERPDFLMQLTNDAWFGMRSGPQQHLAQAQMRAIEQGLPLIRAANTGISAVIDPEGRITASLALNQAGYMDARLPAPGAPTLYSRTGDLPWVLLVMLGLIGAVLHRAQTRRAQPIDAPAPEA
;
A
#
# COMPACT_ATOMS: atom_id res chain seq x y z
N MET A 1 -35.73 0.02 -8.98
CA MET A 1 -34.90 -0.17 -7.76
C MET A 1 -35.70 -0.18 -6.45
N THR A 2 -36.85 0.50 -6.35
CA THR A 2 -37.71 0.54 -5.13
C THR A 2 -38.20 -0.82 -4.63
N ARG A 3 -38.62 -1.74 -5.51
CA ARG A 3 -39.03 -3.10 -5.12
C ARG A 3 -37.90 -3.98 -4.60
N LEU A 4 -36.69 -3.85 -5.17
CA LEU A 4 -35.51 -4.60 -4.74
C LEU A 4 -35.00 -4.08 -3.39
N ARG A 5 -34.94 -2.75 -3.23
CA ARG A 5 -34.60 -2.10 -1.96
C ARG A 5 -35.54 -2.53 -0.84
N ALA A 6 -36.86 -2.46 -1.09
CA ALA A 6 -37.86 -2.92 -0.12
C ALA A 6 -37.67 -4.40 0.23
N ARG A 7 -37.38 -5.27 -0.74
CA ARG A 7 -37.10 -6.69 -0.47
C ARG A 7 -35.87 -6.90 0.40
N ILE A 8 -34.78 -6.17 0.15
CA ILE A 8 -33.54 -6.28 0.94
C ILE A 8 -33.74 -5.73 2.36
N GLU A 9 -34.46 -4.62 2.50
CA GLU A 9 -34.76 -3.98 3.78
C GLU A 9 -35.60 -4.87 4.70
N HIS A 10 -36.54 -5.63 4.12
CA HIS A 10 -37.37 -6.59 4.85
C HIS A 10 -36.69 -7.95 5.02
N ALA A 11 -35.60 -8.23 4.30
CA ALA A 11 -34.86 -9.46 4.44
C ALA A 11 -34.20 -9.56 5.82
N PRO A 12 -34.08 -10.77 6.37
CA PRO A 12 -33.35 -10.98 7.62
C PRO A 12 -31.85 -10.71 7.44
N ILE A 13 -31.16 -10.36 8.53
CA ILE A 13 -29.73 -9.98 8.50
C ILE A 13 -28.83 -11.05 7.87
N TRP A 14 -29.14 -12.33 8.06
CA TRP A 14 -28.39 -13.44 7.47
C TRP A 14 -28.44 -13.47 5.94
N ALA A 15 -29.48 -12.88 5.32
CA ALA A 15 -29.59 -12.74 3.87
C ALA A 15 -28.91 -11.46 3.36
N GLN A 16 -28.78 -10.42 4.21
CA GLN A 16 -28.11 -9.18 3.86
C GLN A 16 -26.58 -9.29 3.92
N VAL A 17 -26.04 -10.10 4.86
CA VAL A 17 -24.60 -10.29 5.05
C VAL A 17 -23.88 -10.81 3.80
N PRO A 18 -24.33 -11.90 3.13
CA PRO A 18 -23.70 -12.38 1.90
C PRO A 18 -23.73 -11.35 0.77
N LEU A 19 -24.81 -10.56 0.67
CA LEU A 19 -24.90 -9.48 -0.32
C LEU A 19 -23.90 -8.36 -0.03
N ALA A 20 -23.73 -7.98 1.25
CA ALA A 20 -22.72 -7.02 1.66
C ALA A 20 -21.30 -7.54 1.34
N MET A 21 -21.01 -8.81 1.65
CA MET A 21 -19.73 -9.44 1.29
C MET A 21 -19.49 -9.42 -0.22
N ALA A 22 -20.49 -9.78 -1.03
CA ALA A 22 -20.39 -9.77 -2.48
C ALA A 22 -20.15 -8.35 -3.05
N ALA A 23 -20.84 -7.34 -2.51
CA ALA A 23 -20.61 -5.94 -2.87
C ALA A 23 -19.20 -5.46 -2.49
N GLY A 24 -18.69 -5.92 -1.35
CA GLY A 24 -17.30 -5.73 -0.93
C GLY A 24 -16.33 -6.34 -1.94
N ALA A 25 -16.50 -7.64 -2.20
CA ALA A 25 -15.64 -8.40 -3.10
C ALA A 25 -15.64 -7.84 -4.53
N ALA A 26 -16.75 -7.29 -5.01
CA ALA A 26 -16.84 -6.62 -6.30
C ALA A 26 -15.88 -5.42 -6.41
N GLY A 27 -15.53 -4.77 -5.30
CA GLY A 27 -14.52 -3.71 -5.29
C GLY A 27 -13.08 -4.19 -5.57
N SER A 28 -12.79 -5.49 -5.41
CA SER A 28 -11.45 -6.03 -5.68
C SER A 28 -11.05 -5.93 -7.15
N PHE A 29 -12.02 -5.90 -8.07
CA PHE A 29 -11.76 -5.69 -9.50
C PHE A 29 -11.16 -4.31 -9.80
N ALA A 30 -11.23 -3.37 -8.86
CA ALA A 30 -10.62 -2.05 -9.00
C ALA A 30 -9.10 -2.08 -8.85
N HIS A 31 -8.56 -3.15 -8.29
CA HIS A 31 -7.14 -3.31 -8.04
C HIS A 31 -6.53 -4.30 -9.02
N ALA A 32 -5.20 -4.24 -9.13
CA ALA A 32 -4.45 -5.23 -9.86
C ALA A 32 -4.79 -6.66 -9.38
N PRO A 33 -4.93 -7.63 -10.30
CA PRO A 33 -4.54 -7.57 -11.72
C PRO A 33 -5.68 -7.17 -12.68
N PHE A 34 -6.83 -6.76 -12.16
CA PHE A 34 -8.01 -6.48 -13.00
C PHE A 34 -8.04 -5.04 -13.51
N ASP A 35 -7.57 -4.10 -12.69
CA ASP A 35 -7.42 -2.70 -13.03
C ASP A 35 -8.68 -2.11 -13.69
N LEU A 36 -9.84 -2.32 -13.03
CA LEU A 36 -11.13 -1.70 -13.37
C LEU A 36 -11.53 -0.67 -12.30
N PRO A 37 -10.89 0.52 -12.24
CA PRO A 37 -11.03 1.44 -11.12
C PRO A 37 -12.48 1.80 -10.74
N ILE A 38 -13.41 1.91 -11.71
CA ILE A 38 -14.84 2.13 -11.43
C ILE A 38 -15.44 1.12 -10.44
N ALA A 39 -14.93 -0.12 -10.40
CA ALA A 39 -15.43 -1.15 -9.50
C ALA A 39 -15.31 -0.73 -8.02
N ILE A 40 -14.40 0.19 -7.68
CA ILE A 40 -14.27 0.70 -6.30
C ILE A 40 -15.51 1.45 -5.84
N LEU A 41 -16.28 2.04 -6.76
CA LEU A 41 -17.52 2.74 -6.41
C LEU A 41 -18.59 1.78 -5.87
N ILE A 42 -18.54 0.48 -6.21
CA ILE A 42 -19.51 -0.51 -5.78
C ILE A 42 -19.56 -0.63 -4.24
N PRO A 43 -18.46 -1.00 -3.54
CA PRO A 43 -18.48 -1.07 -2.09
C PRO A 43 -18.72 0.30 -1.43
N LEU A 44 -18.19 1.39 -1.98
CA LEU A 44 -18.36 2.73 -1.40
C LEU A 44 -19.82 3.19 -1.44
N ILE A 45 -20.52 3.02 -2.56
CA ILE A 45 -21.95 3.34 -2.67
C ILE A 45 -22.79 2.34 -1.86
N ALA A 46 -22.42 1.04 -1.88
CA ALA A 46 -23.10 0.01 -1.09
C ALA A 46 -23.08 0.33 0.41
N ALA A 47 -21.99 0.91 0.94
CA ALA A 47 -21.90 1.33 2.34
C ALA A 47 -23.05 2.28 2.75
N PHE A 48 -23.42 3.24 1.89
CA PHE A 48 -24.56 4.14 2.15
C PHE A 48 -25.90 3.41 2.07
N GLY A 49 -26.04 2.48 1.13
CA GLY A 49 -27.22 1.62 1.02
C GLY A 49 -27.43 0.76 2.25
N LEU A 50 -26.37 0.09 2.72
CA LEU A 50 -26.36 -0.74 3.91
C LEU A 50 -26.66 0.09 5.17
N LEU A 51 -26.09 1.29 5.30
CA LEU A 51 -26.41 2.21 6.38
C LEU A 51 -27.91 2.56 6.41
N SER A 52 -28.53 2.77 5.24
CA SER A 52 -29.94 3.17 5.15
C SER A 52 -30.93 2.07 5.55
N ILE A 53 -30.55 0.79 5.46
CA ILE A 53 -31.39 -0.36 5.83
C ILE A 53 -31.04 -0.93 7.22
N ALA A 54 -29.92 -0.50 7.81
CA ALA A 54 -29.46 -1.01 9.08
C ALA A 54 -30.40 -0.59 10.22
N ARG A 55 -31.00 -1.58 10.89
CA ARG A 55 -32.03 -1.32 11.91
C ARG A 55 -31.44 -0.85 13.24
N SER A 56 -30.21 -1.25 13.56
CA SER A 56 -29.52 -0.94 14.82
C SER A 56 -28.02 -0.71 14.59
N VAL A 57 -27.33 -0.16 15.59
CA VAL A 57 -25.86 0.01 15.57
C VAL A 57 -25.15 -1.33 15.34
N THR A 58 -25.59 -2.39 16.01
CA THR A 58 -25.06 -3.75 15.83
C THR A 58 -25.28 -4.25 14.41
N SER A 59 -26.48 -4.06 13.85
CA SER A 59 -26.77 -4.44 12.46
C SER A 59 -25.90 -3.66 11.46
N ALA A 60 -25.70 -2.35 11.67
CA ALA A 60 -24.82 -1.54 10.84
C ALA A 60 -23.36 -2.00 10.91
N GLY A 61 -22.89 -2.30 12.12
CA GLY A 61 -21.54 -2.85 12.35
C GLY A 61 -21.35 -4.21 11.66
N LEU A 62 -22.31 -5.13 11.78
CA LEU A 62 -22.24 -6.43 11.10
C LEU A 62 -22.24 -6.30 9.57
N LEU A 63 -23.05 -5.39 9.01
CA LEU A 63 -23.06 -5.14 7.57
C LEU A 63 -21.76 -4.47 7.10
N GLY A 64 -21.19 -3.55 7.89
CA GLY A 64 -19.89 -2.93 7.61
C GLY A 64 -18.75 -3.94 7.69
N LEU A 65 -18.78 -4.85 8.67
CA LEU A 65 -17.86 -5.97 8.79
C LEU A 65 -17.94 -6.88 7.58
N ALA A 66 -19.15 -7.27 7.17
CA ALA A 66 -19.38 -8.11 6.01
C ALA A 66 -18.86 -7.46 4.72
N LEU A 67 -19.18 -6.17 4.51
CA LEU A 67 -18.72 -5.39 3.37
C LEU A 67 -17.18 -5.31 3.32
N GLY A 68 -16.55 -4.92 4.44
CA GLY A 68 -15.10 -4.81 4.54
C GLY A 68 -14.40 -6.16 4.41
N ALA A 69 -14.85 -7.19 5.12
CA ALA A 69 -14.26 -8.53 5.04
C ALA A 69 -14.37 -9.12 3.63
N GLY A 70 -15.48 -8.92 2.92
CA GLY A 70 -15.59 -9.33 1.51
C GLY A 70 -14.60 -8.59 0.59
N TYR A 71 -14.45 -7.28 0.80
CA TYR A 71 -13.50 -6.46 0.04
C TYR A 71 -12.04 -6.87 0.29
N PHE A 72 -11.63 -6.98 1.56
CA PHE A 72 -10.26 -7.35 1.93
C PHE A 72 -9.94 -8.80 1.58
N ALA A 73 -10.87 -9.74 1.78
CA ALA A 73 -10.63 -11.15 1.42
C ALA A 73 -10.40 -11.34 -0.07
N ALA A 74 -11.13 -10.61 -0.92
CA ALA A 74 -10.97 -10.69 -2.37
C ALA A 74 -9.72 -9.93 -2.86
N THR A 75 -9.45 -8.75 -2.30
CA THR A 75 -8.34 -7.89 -2.75
C THR A 75 -6.98 -8.40 -2.27
N LEU A 76 -6.92 -8.96 -1.05
CA LEU A 76 -5.69 -9.40 -0.38
C LEU A 76 -5.51 -10.92 -0.44
N THR A 77 -6.08 -11.58 -1.45
CA THR A 77 -5.92 -13.02 -1.65
C THR A 77 -4.46 -13.46 -1.67
N TRP A 78 -3.53 -12.60 -2.08
CA TRP A 78 -2.09 -12.84 -2.07
C TRP A 78 -1.49 -13.07 -0.67
N ILE A 79 -2.19 -12.75 0.43
CA ILE A 79 -1.73 -13.04 1.81
C ILE A 79 -1.48 -14.54 2.03
N VAL A 80 -2.05 -15.42 1.19
CA VAL A 80 -1.80 -16.86 1.26
C VAL A 80 -0.41 -17.25 0.74
N GLU A 81 0.22 -16.44 -0.10
CA GLU A 81 1.44 -16.77 -0.85
C GLU A 81 2.69 -16.95 0.03
N PRO A 82 2.95 -16.11 1.06
CA PRO A 82 4.08 -16.33 1.97
C PRO A 82 4.07 -17.72 2.62
N PHE A 83 2.87 -18.24 2.94
CA PHE A 83 2.69 -19.56 3.54
C PHE A 83 2.90 -20.72 2.56
N GLN A 84 2.99 -20.43 1.25
CA GLN A 84 3.29 -21.43 0.22
C GLN A 84 4.79 -21.56 -0.05
N VAL A 85 5.63 -20.70 0.54
CA VAL A 85 7.10 -20.82 0.41
C VAL A 85 7.59 -22.12 1.02
N ASP A 86 7.16 -22.42 2.25
CA ASP A 86 7.24 -23.74 2.86
C ASP A 86 5.82 -24.22 3.24
N ALA A 87 5.11 -24.70 2.22
CA ALA A 87 3.74 -25.16 2.35
C ALA A 87 3.60 -26.36 3.30
N ALA A 88 4.65 -27.19 3.44
CA ALA A 88 4.63 -28.35 4.33
C ALA A 88 4.55 -27.93 5.80
N THR A 89 5.26 -26.87 6.17
CA THR A 89 5.31 -26.36 7.54
C THR A 89 4.19 -25.36 7.83
N THR A 90 3.94 -24.43 6.90
CA THR A 90 3.12 -23.22 7.18
C THR A 90 1.84 -23.12 6.34
N GLY A 91 1.68 -23.95 5.31
CA GLY A 91 0.57 -23.85 4.34
C GLY A 91 -0.82 -23.98 4.96
N TRP A 92 -0.95 -24.74 6.06
CA TRP A 92 -2.21 -24.90 6.80
C TRP A 92 -2.70 -23.59 7.44
N MET A 93 -1.81 -22.62 7.69
CA MET A 93 -2.13 -21.32 8.30
C MET A 93 -2.77 -20.36 7.31
N ALA A 94 -2.51 -20.51 6.01
CA ALA A 94 -2.91 -19.59 4.96
C ALA A 94 -4.41 -19.18 4.97
N PRO A 95 -5.39 -20.11 5.03
CA PRO A 95 -6.81 -19.73 5.05
C PRO A 95 -7.18 -18.95 6.32
N PHE A 96 -6.56 -19.26 7.46
CA PHE A 96 -6.79 -18.55 8.72
C PHE A 96 -6.17 -17.16 8.70
N ALA A 97 -4.97 -17.02 8.15
CA ALA A 97 -4.32 -15.73 7.97
C ALA A 97 -5.17 -14.80 7.11
N LEU A 98 -5.62 -15.26 5.94
CA LEU A 98 -6.51 -14.48 5.07
C LEU A 98 -7.83 -14.13 5.77
N LEU A 99 -8.47 -15.11 6.44
CA LEU A 99 -9.73 -14.88 7.14
C LEU A 99 -9.58 -13.84 8.26
N PHE A 100 -8.62 -14.01 9.16
CA PHE A 100 -8.43 -13.11 10.30
C PHE A 100 -7.95 -11.73 9.88
N MET A 101 -7.07 -11.63 8.87
CA MET A 101 -6.70 -10.33 8.29
C MET A 101 -7.92 -9.64 7.70
N SER A 102 -8.72 -10.35 6.89
CA SER A 102 -9.90 -9.75 6.24
C SER A 102 -10.97 -9.31 7.24
N VAL A 103 -11.24 -10.13 8.26
CA VAL A 103 -12.16 -9.78 9.35
C VAL A 103 -11.61 -8.62 10.16
N GLY A 104 -10.33 -8.65 10.55
CA GLY A 104 -9.66 -7.60 11.32
C GLY A 104 -9.68 -6.25 10.62
N LEU A 105 -9.35 -6.22 9.32
CA LEU A 105 -9.44 -5.01 8.51
C LEU A 105 -10.91 -4.59 8.30
N GLY A 106 -11.83 -5.56 8.15
CA GLY A 106 -13.27 -5.31 8.08
C GLY A 106 -13.85 -4.65 9.34
N LEU A 107 -13.22 -4.78 10.51
CA LEU A 107 -13.64 -4.10 11.74
C LEU A 107 -13.55 -2.57 11.62
N PHE A 108 -12.64 -2.03 10.81
CA PHE A 108 -12.58 -0.59 10.55
C PHE A 108 -13.84 -0.11 9.83
N TRP A 109 -14.30 -0.85 8.82
CA TRP A 109 -15.52 -0.53 8.08
C TRP A 109 -16.78 -0.78 8.94
N ALA A 110 -16.73 -1.80 9.80
CA ALA A 110 -17.75 -2.04 10.83
C ALA A 110 -17.90 -0.85 11.76
N ALA A 111 -16.77 -0.32 12.26
CA ALA A 111 -16.75 0.85 13.14
C ALA A 111 -17.32 2.09 12.45
N ALA A 112 -16.99 2.32 11.18
CA ALA A 112 -17.52 3.44 10.40
C ALA A 112 -19.05 3.40 10.28
N LEU A 113 -19.62 2.24 9.89
CA LEU A 113 -21.07 2.09 9.75
C LEU A 113 -21.78 2.11 11.11
N ALA A 114 -21.21 1.47 12.13
CA ALA A 114 -21.74 1.49 13.50
C ALA A 114 -21.78 2.92 14.06
N LEU A 115 -20.69 3.70 13.91
CA LEU A 115 -20.61 5.09 14.34
C LEU A 115 -21.63 5.96 13.59
N SER A 116 -21.74 5.78 12.28
CA SER A 116 -22.71 6.51 11.45
C SER A 116 -24.15 6.20 11.87
N ARG A 117 -24.46 4.93 12.16
CA ARG A 117 -25.78 4.53 12.65
C ARG A 117 -26.05 5.06 14.04
N TRP A 118 -25.05 5.03 14.91
CA TRP A 118 -25.10 5.62 16.25
C TRP A 118 -25.37 7.12 16.14
N ALA A 119 -24.75 7.84 15.21
CA ALA A 119 -24.96 9.27 15.00
C ALA A 119 -26.31 9.64 14.35
N GLY A 120 -27.20 8.68 14.08
CA GLY A 120 -28.52 8.95 13.47
C GLY A 120 -28.67 8.46 12.03
N ALA A 121 -27.71 7.69 11.51
CA ALA A 121 -27.68 7.17 10.14
C ALA A 121 -27.55 8.23 9.04
N HIS A 122 -26.99 9.40 9.37
CA HIS A 122 -26.77 10.45 8.38
C HIS A 122 -25.62 10.09 7.43
N SER A 123 -25.85 10.20 6.11
CA SER A 123 -24.85 9.88 5.09
C SER A 123 -23.57 10.71 5.21
N TRP A 124 -23.67 11.98 5.59
CA TRP A 124 -22.48 12.83 5.76
C TRP A 124 -21.56 12.34 6.89
N VAL A 125 -22.10 11.70 7.94
CA VAL A 125 -21.28 11.11 9.01
C VAL A 125 -20.47 9.93 8.46
N LEU A 126 -21.05 9.13 7.58
CA LEU A 126 -20.35 7.99 6.96
C LEU A 126 -19.15 8.42 6.12
N VAL A 127 -19.23 9.59 5.48
CA VAL A 127 -18.10 10.16 4.72
C VAL A 127 -16.87 10.33 5.62
N PHE A 128 -17.05 10.99 6.77
CA PHE A 128 -15.97 11.23 7.72
C PHE A 128 -15.60 9.97 8.52
N ALA A 129 -16.58 9.16 8.91
CA ALA A 129 -16.36 7.94 9.68
C ALA A 129 -15.54 6.91 8.88
N MET A 130 -15.91 6.66 7.61
CA MET A 130 -15.17 5.71 6.76
C MET A 130 -13.75 6.21 6.48
N THR A 131 -13.61 7.50 6.15
CA THR A 131 -12.28 8.11 5.93
C THR A 131 -11.43 8.03 7.19
N GLY A 132 -11.99 8.35 8.36
CA GLY A 132 -11.29 8.30 9.63
C GLY A 132 -10.87 6.89 10.02
N THR A 133 -11.70 5.87 9.78
CA THR A 133 -11.31 4.48 10.07
C THR A 133 -10.27 3.95 9.09
N GLU A 134 -10.33 4.32 7.81
CA GLU A 134 -9.26 3.99 6.85
C GLU A 134 -7.94 4.70 7.20
N MET A 135 -8.02 5.94 7.69
CA MET A 135 -6.86 6.65 8.22
C MET A 135 -6.29 5.92 9.43
N LEU A 136 -7.12 5.57 10.42
CA LEU A 136 -6.67 4.77 11.57
C LEU A 136 -6.04 3.44 11.16
N ARG A 137 -6.56 2.77 10.12
CA ARG A 137 -5.99 1.52 9.59
C ARG A 137 -4.57 1.69 9.05
N ALA A 138 -4.20 2.90 8.61
CA ALA A 138 -2.85 3.21 8.15
C ALA A 138 -1.83 3.43 9.30
N TYR A 139 -2.28 3.63 10.54
CA TYR A 139 -1.37 3.93 11.68
C TYR A 139 -1.50 2.96 12.87
N LEU A 140 -2.69 2.40 13.13
CA LEU A 140 -2.90 1.50 14.28
C LEU A 140 -2.19 0.17 14.06
N LEU A 141 -1.58 -0.37 15.12
CA LEU A 141 -0.88 -1.66 15.11
C LEU A 141 0.21 -1.73 14.03
N THR A 142 1.07 -0.71 13.95
CA THR A 142 2.07 -0.46 12.88
C THR A 142 1.49 -0.07 11.52
N GLY A 143 0.18 -0.22 11.34
CA GLY A 143 -0.49 0.21 10.12
C GLY A 143 -0.44 -0.84 9.01
N PHE A 144 -1.50 -0.86 8.22
CA PHE A 144 -1.60 -1.69 7.03
C PHE A 144 -2.37 -0.92 5.94
N PRO A 145 -1.78 0.10 5.29
CA PRO A 145 -2.42 0.90 4.24
C PRO A 145 -2.42 0.19 2.86
N TRP A 146 -2.53 -1.13 2.84
CA TRP A 146 -2.74 -1.90 1.61
C TRP A 146 -4.22 -1.92 1.21
N ALA A 147 -4.50 -2.02 -0.09
CA ALA A 147 -5.85 -2.10 -0.63
C ALA A 147 -6.73 -0.90 -0.19
N THR A 148 -6.13 0.28 -0.03
CA THR A 148 -6.92 1.49 0.23
C THR A 148 -7.72 1.83 -1.04
N PRO A 149 -9.00 2.25 -0.94
CA PRO A 149 -9.77 2.60 -2.12
C PRO A 149 -9.09 3.61 -3.08
N PRO A 150 -8.35 4.63 -2.60
CA PRO A 150 -7.58 5.54 -3.46
C PRO A 150 -6.54 4.87 -4.37
N GLN A 151 -5.99 3.72 -3.97
CA GLN A 151 -5.01 2.96 -4.78
C GLN A 151 -5.58 2.57 -6.15
N ALA A 152 -6.89 2.36 -6.25
CA ALA A 152 -7.55 2.04 -7.52
C ALA A 152 -7.43 3.16 -8.56
N LEU A 153 -7.14 4.41 -8.15
CA LEU A 153 -7.14 5.57 -9.05
C LEU A 153 -5.79 5.83 -9.73
N VAL A 154 -4.73 5.14 -9.30
CA VAL A 154 -3.33 5.44 -9.64
C VAL A 154 -3.04 5.39 -11.14
N GLY A 155 -3.69 4.50 -11.88
CA GLY A 155 -3.49 4.35 -13.33
C GLY A 155 -4.20 5.40 -14.20
N GLY A 156 -5.01 6.29 -13.62
CA GLY A 156 -5.84 7.26 -14.35
C GLY A 156 -5.66 8.70 -13.87
N MET A 157 -6.25 9.66 -14.60
CA MET A 157 -6.16 11.09 -14.26
C MET A 157 -6.67 11.38 -12.83
N ALA A 158 -7.64 10.61 -12.34
CA ALA A 158 -8.14 10.73 -10.97
C ALA A 158 -7.07 10.45 -9.90
N GLY A 159 -6.01 9.69 -10.23
CA GLY A 159 -4.87 9.43 -9.35
C GLY A 159 -4.12 10.69 -8.96
N HIS A 160 -4.15 11.75 -9.78
CA HIS A 160 -3.53 13.03 -9.45
C HIS A 160 -4.17 13.73 -8.24
N LEU A 161 -5.36 13.31 -7.77
CA LEU A 161 -5.89 13.78 -6.48
C LEU A 161 -4.92 13.48 -5.33
N LEU A 162 -4.10 12.43 -5.45
CA LEU A 162 -3.09 12.07 -4.46
C LEU A 162 -2.00 13.16 -4.31
N SER A 163 -1.64 13.89 -5.37
CA SER A 163 -0.68 15.00 -5.27
C SER A 163 -1.25 16.20 -4.50
N TRP A 164 -2.57 16.34 -4.46
CA TRP A 164 -3.25 17.41 -3.73
C TRP A 164 -3.55 17.01 -2.29
N ALA A 165 -4.02 15.78 -2.11
CA ALA A 165 -4.77 15.37 -0.94
C ALA A 165 -4.22 14.11 -0.26
N GLY A 166 -3.20 13.47 -0.85
CA GLY A 166 -2.70 12.19 -0.39
C GLY A 166 -3.75 11.09 -0.40
N PRO A 167 -3.48 9.95 0.25
CA PRO A 167 -4.42 8.84 0.27
C PRO A 167 -5.68 9.19 1.08
N HIS A 168 -5.54 9.87 2.22
CA HIS A 168 -6.66 10.14 3.12
C HIS A 168 -7.62 11.21 2.59
N GLY A 169 -7.11 12.30 2.01
CA GLY A 169 -7.97 13.30 1.39
C GLY A 169 -8.63 12.79 0.11
N THR A 170 -7.94 11.96 -0.67
CA THR A 170 -8.55 11.27 -1.82
C THR A 170 -9.68 10.34 -1.38
N MET A 171 -9.49 9.57 -0.30
CA MET A 171 -10.55 8.74 0.28
C MET A 171 -11.77 9.57 0.71
N LEU A 172 -11.55 10.75 1.32
CA LEU A 172 -12.62 11.67 1.69
C LEU A 172 -13.43 12.12 0.46
N VAL A 173 -12.76 12.51 -0.62
CA VAL A 173 -13.39 12.92 -1.88
C VAL A 173 -14.18 11.78 -2.49
N MET A 174 -13.62 10.56 -2.54
CA MET A 174 -14.30 9.38 -3.05
C MET A 174 -15.57 9.07 -2.24
N MET A 175 -15.48 9.13 -0.90
CA MET A 175 -16.64 8.92 -0.03
C MET A 175 -17.70 10.00 -0.20
N ALA A 176 -17.30 11.27 -0.34
CA ALA A 176 -18.23 12.37 -0.60
C ALA A 176 -18.94 12.20 -1.94
N ALA A 177 -18.22 11.79 -2.99
CA ALA A 177 -18.78 11.52 -4.31
C ALA A 177 -19.77 10.34 -4.28
N ALA A 178 -19.41 9.24 -3.60
CA ALA A 178 -20.32 8.10 -3.41
C ALA A 178 -21.57 8.50 -2.60
N GLY A 179 -21.41 9.33 -1.57
CA GLY A 179 -22.52 9.85 -0.77
C GLY A 179 -23.45 10.76 -1.57
N LEU A 180 -22.90 11.62 -2.43
CA LEU A 180 -23.68 12.46 -3.34
C LEU A 180 -24.46 11.61 -4.34
N ALA A 181 -23.80 10.64 -4.98
CA ALA A 181 -24.44 9.70 -5.89
C ALA A 181 -25.58 8.93 -5.20
N TRP A 182 -25.41 8.56 -3.93
CA TRP A 182 -26.46 7.92 -3.15
C TRP A 182 -27.64 8.85 -2.81
N ALA A 183 -27.36 10.09 -2.41
CA ALA A 183 -28.36 11.04 -1.92
C ALA A 183 -29.34 11.55 -3.00
N VAL A 184 -28.95 11.49 -4.27
CA VAL A 184 -29.78 12.02 -5.37
C VAL A 184 -31.08 11.20 -5.53
N PRO A 185 -32.27 11.81 -5.45
CA PRO A 185 -33.53 11.06 -5.45
C PRO A 185 -33.91 10.50 -6.83
N ARG A 186 -33.47 11.16 -7.90
CA ARG A 186 -33.79 10.78 -9.29
C ARG A 186 -32.79 9.74 -9.79
N GLU A 187 -33.27 8.50 -10.02
CA GLU A 187 -32.43 7.37 -10.42
C GLU A 187 -31.61 7.63 -11.70
N TRP A 188 -32.17 8.32 -12.70
CA TRP A 188 -31.41 8.66 -13.91
C TRP A 188 -30.27 9.66 -13.66
N VAL A 189 -30.43 10.57 -12.70
CA VAL A 189 -29.37 11.52 -12.30
C VAL A 189 -28.29 10.78 -11.52
N LYS A 190 -28.66 9.82 -10.65
CA LYS A 190 -27.69 8.95 -9.98
C LYS A 190 -26.83 8.21 -11.01
N VAL A 191 -27.48 7.59 -11.99
CA VAL A 191 -26.79 6.90 -13.09
C VAL A 191 -25.89 7.87 -13.85
N ALA A 192 -26.37 9.07 -14.18
CA ALA A 192 -25.56 10.09 -14.84
C ALA A 192 -24.33 10.51 -14.01
N ILE A 193 -24.45 10.66 -12.69
CA ILE A 193 -23.34 10.95 -11.78
C ILE A 193 -22.35 9.79 -11.75
N VAL A 194 -22.82 8.55 -11.62
CA VAL A 194 -21.95 7.36 -11.63
C VAL A 194 -21.21 7.25 -12.97
N VAL A 195 -21.89 7.51 -14.09
CA VAL A 195 -21.28 7.54 -15.42
C VAL A 195 -20.27 8.69 -15.54
N ALA A 196 -20.55 9.86 -14.99
CA ALA A 196 -19.60 10.98 -14.99
C ALA A 196 -18.36 10.69 -14.14
N LEU A 197 -18.55 10.10 -12.95
CA LEU A 197 -17.45 9.64 -12.10
C LEU A 197 -16.62 8.57 -12.81
N ALA A 198 -17.28 7.60 -13.43
CA ALA A 198 -16.62 6.59 -14.26
C ALA A 198 -15.82 7.20 -15.40
N ALA A 199 -16.36 8.22 -16.08
CA ALA A 199 -15.64 8.91 -17.13
C ALA A 199 -14.38 9.61 -16.61
N VAL A 200 -14.45 10.26 -15.45
CA VAL A 200 -13.28 10.91 -14.83
C VAL A 200 -12.24 9.89 -14.37
N ILE A 201 -12.68 8.75 -13.86
CA ILE A 201 -11.83 7.70 -13.28
C ILE A 201 -11.17 6.84 -14.38
N ASP A 202 -11.95 6.33 -15.35
CA ASP A 202 -11.49 5.32 -16.32
C ASP A 202 -11.24 5.86 -17.73
N VAL A 203 -11.95 6.93 -18.15
CA VAL A 203 -11.96 7.34 -19.57
C VAL A 203 -10.94 8.44 -19.86
N ILE A 204 -10.49 9.19 -18.84
CA ILE A 204 -9.48 10.23 -19.00
C ILE A 204 -8.11 9.63 -18.61
N PRO A 205 -7.30 9.18 -19.59
CA PRO A 205 -5.95 8.72 -19.31
C PRO A 205 -5.12 9.88 -18.74
N LEU A 206 -4.05 9.52 -18.02
CA LEU A 206 -2.98 10.44 -17.63
C LEU A 206 -2.33 11.04 -18.89
N ARG A 207 -2.91 12.13 -19.41
CA ARG A 207 -2.37 12.93 -20.51
C ARG A 207 -1.82 14.23 -19.94
N SER A 208 -0.67 14.14 -19.30
CA SER A 208 0.24 15.28 -19.08
C SER A 208 1.38 15.19 -20.09
N ALA A 209 2.11 16.29 -20.31
CA ALA A 209 3.38 16.21 -21.03
C ALA A 209 4.32 15.22 -20.34
N ASP A 210 5.15 14.52 -21.11
CA ASP A 210 6.17 13.65 -20.52
C ASP A 210 7.07 14.47 -19.61
N SER A 211 7.40 13.91 -18.44
CA SER A 211 8.28 14.59 -17.49
C SER A 211 9.67 14.68 -18.13
N PRO A 212 10.36 15.82 -18.02
CA PRO A 212 11.69 15.95 -18.58
C PRO A 212 12.62 14.84 -18.05
N LEU A 213 13.34 14.16 -18.95
CA LEU A 213 14.34 13.17 -18.56
C LEU A 213 15.68 13.85 -18.29
N THR A 214 16.35 13.51 -17.20
CA THR A 214 17.73 13.94 -16.93
C THR A 214 18.70 13.24 -17.89
N ASP A 215 19.96 13.69 -17.94
CA ASP A 215 21.04 12.99 -18.66
C ASP A 215 21.52 11.71 -17.93
N LYS A 216 21.01 11.44 -16.72
CA LYS A 216 21.44 10.31 -15.88
C LYS A 216 20.71 9.03 -16.22
N THR A 217 21.48 7.95 -16.35
CA THR A 217 21.00 6.60 -16.62
C THR A 217 21.17 5.72 -15.38
N VAL A 218 20.09 5.09 -14.95
CA VAL A 218 20.10 4.09 -13.89
C VAL A 218 19.95 2.70 -14.48
N ARG A 219 20.70 1.73 -13.93
CA ARG A 219 20.55 0.31 -14.24
C ARG A 219 19.86 -0.40 -13.10
N LEU A 220 18.69 -0.99 -13.37
CA LEU A 220 17.95 -1.80 -12.41
C LEU A 220 18.20 -3.28 -12.69
N ILE A 221 18.72 -4.00 -11.69
CA ILE A 221 19.07 -5.42 -11.81
C ILE A 221 17.93 -6.27 -11.23
N GLN A 222 17.46 -7.25 -12.01
CA GLN A 222 16.41 -8.19 -11.62
C GLN A 222 16.92 -9.64 -11.73
N PRO A 223 17.47 -10.22 -10.65
CA PRO A 223 18.02 -11.58 -10.66
C PRO A 223 16.97 -12.64 -10.91
N ASN A 224 15.69 -12.40 -10.58
CA ASN A 224 14.64 -13.40 -10.59
C ASN A 224 15.03 -14.66 -9.80
N ALA A 225 15.29 -14.49 -8.50
CA ALA A 225 15.59 -15.57 -7.56
C ALA A 225 14.33 -15.96 -6.78
N PRO A 226 13.62 -17.05 -7.14
CA PRO A 226 12.41 -17.48 -6.43
C PRO A 226 12.69 -17.74 -4.96
N GLN A 227 11.75 -17.42 -4.08
CA GLN A 227 11.99 -17.43 -2.63
C GLN A 227 12.41 -18.82 -2.11
N GLN A 228 11.87 -19.91 -2.69
CA GLN A 228 12.22 -21.29 -2.30
C GLN A 228 13.66 -21.67 -2.70
N GLU A 229 14.20 -21.06 -3.76
CA GLU A 229 15.52 -21.38 -4.31
C GLU A 229 16.60 -20.40 -3.85
N LYS A 230 16.22 -19.18 -3.46
CA LYS A 230 17.12 -18.06 -3.13
C LYS A 230 18.20 -18.45 -2.11
N TRP A 231 17.88 -19.41 -1.24
CA TRP A 231 18.74 -19.87 -0.15
C TRP A 231 19.33 -21.27 -0.37
N ASP A 232 19.07 -21.90 -1.52
CA ASP A 232 19.68 -23.18 -1.88
C ASP A 232 21.16 -22.95 -2.24
N PRO A 233 22.12 -23.57 -1.52
CA PRO A 233 23.55 -23.43 -1.81
C PRO A 233 23.94 -23.75 -3.26
N ALA A 234 23.20 -24.64 -3.94
CA ALA A 234 23.45 -24.97 -5.33
C ALA A 234 22.98 -23.87 -6.31
N ARG A 235 22.02 -23.03 -5.91
CA ARG A 235 21.41 -21.98 -6.74
C ARG A 235 21.99 -20.60 -6.48
N ILE A 236 22.47 -20.35 -5.27
CA ILE A 236 23.09 -19.08 -4.87
C ILE A 236 24.09 -18.54 -5.92
N PRO A 237 25.07 -19.32 -6.41
CA PRO A 237 26.03 -18.82 -7.40
C PRO A 237 25.37 -18.35 -8.70
N THR A 238 24.26 -18.97 -9.12
CA THR A 238 23.53 -18.58 -10.33
C THR A 238 22.91 -17.20 -10.17
N PHE A 239 22.32 -16.90 -9.01
CA PHE A 239 21.68 -15.61 -8.77
C PHE A 239 22.70 -14.49 -8.55
N ILE A 240 23.82 -14.76 -7.89
CA ILE A 240 24.89 -13.76 -7.72
C ILE A 240 25.56 -13.47 -9.06
N ASN A 241 26.04 -14.50 -9.77
CA ASN A 241 26.77 -14.31 -11.03
C ASN A 241 25.91 -13.60 -12.07
N ARG A 242 24.61 -13.93 -12.16
CA ARG A 242 23.69 -13.23 -13.05
C ARG A 242 23.64 -11.72 -12.79
N GLN A 243 23.62 -11.29 -11.53
CA GLN A 243 23.59 -9.86 -11.20
C GLN A 243 24.93 -9.19 -11.54
N ILE A 244 26.05 -9.88 -11.32
CA ILE A 244 27.39 -9.42 -11.71
C ILE A 244 27.47 -9.28 -13.23
N ASP A 245 27.04 -10.29 -13.98
CA ASP A 245 27.05 -10.30 -15.45
C ASP A 245 26.21 -9.14 -16.01
N TYR A 246 25.01 -8.93 -15.47
CA TYR A 246 24.13 -7.81 -15.85
C TYR A 246 24.70 -6.44 -15.46
N THR A 247 25.43 -6.37 -14.35
CA THR A 247 26.17 -5.16 -13.96
C THR A 247 27.29 -4.89 -14.95
N ALA A 248 27.96 -5.95 -15.42
CA ALA A 248 29.06 -5.86 -16.37
C ALA A 248 28.63 -5.61 -17.82
N ASP A 249 27.36 -5.82 -18.19
CA ASP A 249 26.93 -5.74 -19.58
C ASP A 249 26.89 -4.29 -20.13
N GLY A 250 26.97 -4.14 -21.46
CA GLY A 250 26.72 -2.86 -22.16
C GLY A 250 27.53 -1.63 -21.70
N ASP A 251 26.91 -0.45 -21.83
CA ASP A 251 27.48 0.82 -21.40
C ASP A 251 27.47 0.96 -19.87
N VAL A 252 28.35 1.82 -19.34
CA VAL A 252 28.45 2.09 -17.89
C VAL A 252 27.36 3.11 -17.51
N PRO A 253 26.40 2.74 -16.62
CA PRO A 253 25.36 3.65 -16.16
C PRO A 253 25.89 4.63 -15.10
N ASP A 254 25.13 5.67 -14.76
CA ASP A 254 25.46 6.58 -13.66
C ASP A 254 25.21 5.95 -12.28
N LEU A 255 24.36 4.91 -12.21
CA LEU A 255 24.04 4.17 -10.98
C LEU A 255 23.56 2.76 -11.31
N VAL A 256 24.03 1.75 -10.56
CA VAL A 256 23.51 0.38 -10.61
C VAL A 256 22.75 0.07 -9.32
N VAL A 257 21.56 -0.53 -9.44
CA VAL A 257 20.70 -0.85 -8.29
C VAL A 257 20.33 -2.33 -8.29
N TRP A 258 20.72 -3.03 -7.22
CA TRP A 258 20.36 -4.41 -6.93
C TRP A 258 19.21 -4.45 -5.92
N PRO A 259 18.36 -5.50 -5.91
CA PRO A 259 17.15 -5.54 -5.09
C PRO A 259 17.43 -5.80 -3.59
N GLU A 260 16.36 -5.90 -2.81
CA GLU A 260 16.41 -6.23 -1.37
C GLU A 260 17.03 -7.62 -1.13
N THR A 261 17.93 -7.69 -0.14
CA THR A 261 18.65 -8.91 0.24
C THR A 261 19.22 -9.63 -0.99
N ALA A 262 20.00 -8.92 -1.81
CA ALA A 262 20.56 -9.41 -3.06
C ALA A 262 21.74 -10.38 -2.85
N LEU A 263 22.39 -10.30 -1.68
CA LEU A 263 23.48 -11.19 -1.29
C LEU A 263 23.05 -12.15 -0.17
N PRO A 264 23.60 -13.38 -0.14
CA PRO A 264 23.28 -14.35 0.88
C PRO A 264 24.10 -14.21 2.17
N TYR A 265 25.06 -13.27 2.16
CA TYR A 265 26.00 -13.02 3.24
C TYR A 265 25.53 -11.85 4.11
N LEU A 266 26.02 -11.83 5.35
CA LEU A 266 26.00 -10.64 6.18
C LEU A 266 27.04 -9.65 5.66
N LEU A 267 26.81 -8.35 5.88
CA LEU A 267 27.66 -7.26 5.39
C LEU A 267 29.13 -7.40 5.80
N ASP A 268 29.40 -7.83 7.03
CA ASP A 268 30.74 -8.07 7.58
C ASP A 268 31.53 -9.15 6.84
N GLN A 269 30.84 -10.07 6.16
CA GLN A 269 31.40 -11.19 5.40
C GLN A 269 31.34 -10.96 3.88
N ALA A 270 30.75 -9.86 3.44
CA ALA A 270 30.44 -9.64 2.03
C ALA A 270 31.58 -9.02 1.22
N GLN A 271 32.65 -8.51 1.85
CA GLN A 271 33.68 -7.73 1.14
C GLN A 271 34.21 -8.37 -0.14
N PRO A 272 34.55 -9.68 -0.18
CA PRO A 272 35.01 -10.31 -1.43
C PRO A 272 33.97 -10.24 -2.57
N ALA A 273 32.67 -10.32 -2.24
CA ALA A 273 31.61 -10.15 -3.22
C ALA A 273 31.44 -8.67 -3.62
N LEU A 274 31.56 -7.73 -2.67
CA LEU A 274 31.48 -6.29 -2.94
C LEU A 274 32.59 -5.82 -3.89
N ASP A 275 33.81 -6.33 -3.73
CA ASP A 275 34.94 -6.03 -4.62
C ASP A 275 34.64 -6.46 -6.07
N VAL A 276 34.13 -7.67 -6.26
CA VAL A 276 33.74 -8.19 -7.59
C VAL A 276 32.59 -7.39 -8.19
N ILE A 277 31.62 -6.95 -7.38
CA ILE A 277 30.49 -6.12 -7.82
C ILE A 277 31.00 -4.76 -8.30
N ALA A 278 31.91 -4.12 -7.56
CA ALA A 278 32.48 -2.84 -7.94
C ALA A 278 33.34 -2.94 -9.21
N GLU A 279 34.11 -4.02 -9.37
CA GLU A 279 34.85 -4.29 -10.60
C GLU A 279 33.90 -4.42 -11.81
N ALA A 280 32.82 -5.20 -11.66
CA ALA A 280 31.82 -5.36 -12.70
C ALA A 280 31.15 -4.03 -13.08
N ALA A 281 30.93 -3.14 -12.11
CA ALA A 281 30.31 -1.84 -12.31
C ALA A 281 31.21 -0.82 -13.06
N ARG A 282 32.50 -1.13 -13.27
CA ARG A 282 33.45 -0.32 -14.06
C ARG A 282 33.48 1.16 -13.65
N GLY A 283 33.36 1.43 -12.35
CA GLY A 283 33.41 2.77 -11.77
C GLY A 283 32.06 3.42 -11.50
N ALA A 284 30.94 2.82 -11.91
CA ALA A 284 29.61 3.26 -11.47
C ALA A 284 29.39 2.93 -9.99
N PRO A 285 28.77 3.82 -9.19
CA PRO A 285 28.34 3.48 -7.84
C PRO A 285 27.26 2.40 -7.89
N VAL A 286 27.26 1.53 -6.88
CA VAL A 286 26.29 0.43 -6.76
C VAL A 286 25.52 0.56 -5.46
N VAL A 287 24.19 0.48 -5.54
CA VAL A 287 23.31 0.36 -4.37
C VAL A 287 22.72 -1.04 -4.34
N LEU A 288 22.80 -1.72 -3.20
CA LEU A 288 22.27 -3.09 -3.06
C LEU A 288 21.70 -3.37 -1.67
N GLY A 289 20.70 -4.24 -1.61
CA GLY A 289 20.13 -4.72 -0.36
C GLY A 289 20.94 -5.87 0.24
N ILE A 290 21.19 -5.83 1.54
CA ILE A 290 22.01 -6.80 2.27
C ILE A 290 21.54 -6.92 3.72
N GLN A 291 21.83 -8.04 4.37
CA GLN A 291 21.62 -8.18 5.82
C GLN A 291 22.86 -7.69 6.57
N ARG A 292 22.64 -6.99 7.68
CA ARG A 292 23.73 -6.46 8.52
C ARG A 292 23.54 -6.97 9.94
N GLU A 293 24.64 -7.32 10.59
CA GLU A 293 24.68 -7.60 12.02
C GLU A 293 25.56 -6.56 12.71
N GLU A 294 25.07 -5.98 13.80
CA GLU A 294 25.86 -5.09 14.66
C GLU A 294 25.40 -5.25 16.11
N ALA A 295 26.34 -5.52 17.01
CA ALA A 295 26.07 -5.70 18.44
C ALA A 295 24.92 -6.70 18.71
N GLU A 296 24.93 -7.87 18.05
CA GLU A 296 23.91 -8.92 18.14
C GLU A 296 22.51 -8.49 17.67
N GLN A 297 22.41 -7.37 16.95
CA GLN A 297 21.19 -6.90 16.30
C GLN A 297 21.30 -7.10 14.80
N TYR A 298 20.22 -7.58 14.19
CA TYR A 298 20.15 -7.82 12.76
C TYR A 298 19.30 -6.76 12.09
N TYR A 299 19.76 -6.29 10.93
CA TYR A 299 19.08 -5.27 10.15
C TYR A 299 18.88 -5.76 8.70
N ASN A 300 17.76 -5.37 8.13
CA ASN A 300 17.53 -5.42 6.69
C ASN A 300 18.02 -4.08 6.13
N SER A 301 19.15 -4.09 5.44
CA SER A 301 19.90 -2.88 5.11
C SER A 301 20.03 -2.70 3.60
N LEU A 302 20.34 -1.48 3.23
CA LEU A 302 20.79 -1.08 1.91
C LEU A 302 22.14 -0.39 2.09
N VAL A 303 23.10 -0.74 1.23
CA VAL A 303 24.44 -0.13 1.23
C VAL A 303 24.76 0.51 -0.12
N THR A 304 25.52 1.60 -0.09
CA THR A 304 26.09 2.25 -1.27
C THR A 304 27.57 1.94 -1.36
N LEU A 305 28.00 1.40 -2.50
CA LEU A 305 29.40 1.12 -2.82
C LEU A 305 29.98 2.23 -3.68
N ASP A 306 31.21 2.63 -3.40
CA ASP A 306 32.01 3.39 -4.35
C ASP A 306 32.61 2.50 -5.45
N ALA A 307 33.34 3.12 -6.38
CA ALA A 307 34.02 2.46 -7.50
C ALA A 307 35.05 1.40 -7.08
N THR A 308 35.45 1.36 -5.80
CA THR A 308 36.44 0.42 -5.25
C THR A 308 35.82 -0.71 -4.42
N GLY A 309 34.49 -0.72 -4.25
CA GLY A 309 33.78 -1.72 -3.43
C GLY A 309 33.71 -1.37 -1.94
N HIS A 310 34.12 -0.17 -1.54
CA HIS A 310 33.95 0.29 -0.17
C HIS A 310 32.52 0.79 0.07
N VAL A 311 31.96 0.40 1.22
CA VAL A 311 30.68 0.89 1.70
C VAL A 311 30.83 2.34 2.16
N THR A 312 30.15 3.26 1.48
CA THR A 312 30.20 4.69 1.79
C THR A 312 29.01 5.16 2.61
N GLN A 313 27.85 4.52 2.44
CA GLN A 313 26.60 4.85 3.12
C GLN A 313 25.81 3.59 3.42
N ILE A 314 25.08 3.60 4.54
CA ILE A 314 24.23 2.49 5.02
C ILE A 314 22.87 3.09 5.38
N TYR A 315 21.81 2.40 4.98
CA TYR A 315 20.43 2.65 5.39
C TYR A 315 19.85 1.38 5.97
N ASP A 316 19.30 1.46 7.18
CA ASP A 316 18.61 0.33 7.84
C ASP A 316 17.10 0.55 7.77
N LYS A 317 16.37 -0.49 7.32
CA LYS A 317 14.91 -0.49 7.25
C LYS A 317 14.31 -0.13 8.61
N HIS A 318 13.47 0.90 8.65
CA HIS A 318 12.84 1.40 9.87
C HIS A 318 11.40 0.93 10.03
N HIS A 319 10.67 0.69 8.94
CA HIS A 319 9.31 0.13 9.01
C HIS A 319 9.30 -1.37 8.70
N LEU A 320 9.26 -2.18 9.75
CA LEU A 320 9.32 -3.64 9.64
C LEU A 320 7.94 -4.28 9.37
N VAL A 321 7.94 -5.40 8.65
CA VAL A 321 6.75 -6.20 8.38
C VAL A 321 6.38 -7.04 9.61
N PRO A 322 5.17 -6.89 10.19
CA PRO A 322 4.72 -7.73 11.30
C PRO A 322 4.64 -9.20 10.92
N PHE A 323 5.04 -10.10 11.84
CA PHE A 323 5.10 -11.57 11.68
C PHE A 323 6.13 -12.09 10.67
N GLY A 324 6.49 -11.28 9.68
CA GLY A 324 7.55 -11.54 8.72
C GLY A 324 8.91 -11.19 9.30
N GLU A 325 9.14 -9.92 9.64
CA GLU A 325 10.46 -9.42 10.07
C GLU A 325 10.60 -9.32 11.59
N TYR A 326 9.50 -9.17 12.32
CA TYR A 326 9.49 -9.20 13.78
C TYR A 326 8.23 -9.89 14.30
N MET A 327 8.26 -10.38 15.54
CA MET A 327 7.10 -10.95 16.20
C MET A 327 6.40 -9.89 17.08
N PRO A 328 5.17 -9.45 16.75
CA PRO A 328 4.39 -8.59 17.65
C PRO A 328 4.14 -9.31 18.97
N LEU A 329 4.16 -8.60 20.10
CA LEU A 329 3.88 -9.19 21.44
C LEU A 329 4.67 -10.50 21.71
N PRO A 330 6.00 -10.50 21.58
CA PRO A 330 6.81 -11.74 21.53
C PRO A 330 6.64 -12.61 22.77
N GLY A 331 6.40 -12.02 23.95
CA GLY A 331 6.13 -12.76 25.19
C GLY A 331 4.83 -13.56 25.19
N LEU A 332 3.79 -13.11 24.47
CA LEU A 332 2.53 -13.83 24.34
C LEU A 332 2.66 -15.00 23.36
N PHE A 333 3.22 -14.74 22.17
CA PHE A 333 3.37 -15.77 21.14
C PHE A 333 4.36 -16.87 21.54
N ARG A 334 5.44 -16.53 22.27
CA ARG A 334 6.35 -17.53 22.85
C ARG A 334 5.64 -18.46 23.83
N ARG A 335 4.68 -17.96 24.63
CA ARG A 335 3.87 -18.80 25.53
C ARG A 335 2.88 -19.69 24.77
N LEU A 336 2.48 -19.29 23.56
CA LEU A 336 1.60 -20.05 22.68
C LEU A 336 2.35 -20.99 21.73
N GLY A 337 3.69 -21.01 21.76
CA GLY A 337 4.52 -21.84 20.89
C GLY A 337 4.57 -21.38 19.43
N ILE A 338 4.25 -20.11 19.15
CA ILE A 338 4.22 -19.55 17.78
C ILE A 338 5.53 -18.77 17.55
N GLN A 339 6.27 -19.12 16.51
CA GLN A 339 7.53 -18.47 16.08
C GLN A 339 7.31 -17.65 14.80
N SER A 340 8.23 -16.73 14.49
CA SER A 340 8.16 -15.86 13.31
C SER A 340 8.41 -16.65 12.02
N ILE A 341 7.83 -16.17 10.91
CA ILE A 341 7.98 -16.81 9.59
C ILE A 341 9.39 -16.58 9.03
N ALA A 342 10.08 -15.50 9.41
CA ALA A 342 11.52 -15.38 9.18
C ALA A 342 12.29 -16.21 10.22
N GLU A 343 12.49 -17.48 9.91
CA GLU A 343 13.22 -18.45 10.74
C GLU A 343 14.73 -18.17 10.88
N ARG A 344 15.28 -17.16 10.21
CA ARG A 344 16.75 -16.97 10.11
C ARG A 344 17.37 -16.02 11.12
N VAL A 345 16.59 -15.14 11.75
CA VAL A 345 17.07 -14.26 12.81
C VAL A 345 16.33 -14.63 14.09
N ASP A 346 17.03 -15.28 15.02
CA ASP A 346 16.48 -15.67 16.32
C ASP A 346 16.13 -14.40 17.12
N GLY A 347 14.90 -13.90 16.96
CA GLY A 347 14.43 -12.63 17.56
C GLY A 347 13.84 -11.61 16.59
N GLY A 348 14.04 -11.76 15.27
CA GLY A 348 13.60 -10.81 14.24
C GLY A 348 14.58 -9.65 13.99
N TYR A 349 14.30 -8.84 12.97
CA TYR A 349 15.08 -7.65 12.65
C TYR A 349 14.81 -6.50 13.64
N THR A 350 15.82 -5.64 13.78
CA THR A 350 15.77 -4.39 14.54
C THR A 350 15.45 -3.24 13.59
N PRO A 351 14.50 -2.34 13.95
CA PRO A 351 14.18 -1.19 13.11
C PRO A 351 15.32 -0.16 13.11
N GLY A 352 15.61 0.38 11.94
CA GLY A 352 16.50 1.52 11.76
C GLY A 352 15.96 2.82 12.38
N PRO A 353 16.76 3.90 12.38
CA PRO A 353 16.46 5.15 13.09
C PRO A 353 15.36 6.01 12.45
N GLY A 354 14.88 5.67 11.25
CA GLY A 354 13.87 6.43 10.49
C GLY A 354 14.32 6.74 9.06
N PRO A 355 13.56 7.58 8.33
CA PRO A 355 13.94 8.04 7.00
C PRO A 355 15.27 8.80 6.98
N GLN A 356 16.19 8.40 6.10
CA GLN A 356 17.49 9.03 5.91
C GLN A 356 17.79 9.14 4.42
N LEU A 357 18.43 10.24 3.99
CA LEU A 357 18.79 10.45 2.60
C LEU A 357 20.17 9.88 2.28
N LEU A 358 20.31 9.33 1.08
CA LEU A 358 21.59 8.94 0.50
C LEU A 358 22.06 10.02 -0.47
N ASP A 359 23.32 10.43 -0.36
CA ASP A 359 23.97 11.32 -1.32
C ASP A 359 24.45 10.50 -2.52
N MET A 360 23.83 10.70 -3.69
CA MET A 360 24.18 10.00 -4.93
C MET A 360 25.01 10.89 -5.87
N GLY A 361 25.65 11.94 -5.31
CA GLY A 361 26.53 12.84 -6.04
C GLY A 361 25.80 13.53 -7.20
N PRO A 362 26.23 13.35 -8.47
CA PRO A 362 25.58 13.99 -9.62
C PRO A 362 24.11 13.61 -9.85
N LEU A 363 23.60 12.53 -9.26
CA LEU A 363 22.18 12.16 -9.33
C LEU A 363 21.31 12.91 -8.30
N GLY A 364 21.91 13.57 -7.31
CA GLY A 364 21.20 14.24 -6.22
C GLY A 364 20.98 13.34 -4.98
N LYS A 365 20.03 13.72 -4.12
CA LYS A 365 19.70 12.98 -2.90
C LYS A 365 18.58 11.97 -3.14
N ALA A 366 18.80 10.71 -2.79
CA ALA A 366 17.79 9.66 -2.85
C ALA A 366 17.18 9.39 -1.48
N LEU A 367 15.86 9.15 -1.42
CA LEU A 367 15.25 8.51 -0.26
C LEU A 367 15.11 7.00 -0.52
N PRO A 368 15.91 6.15 0.16
CA PRO A 368 15.77 4.71 0.09
C PRO A 368 14.48 4.25 0.78
N LEU A 369 13.84 3.23 0.19
CA LEU A 369 12.67 2.54 0.69
C LEU A 369 12.87 1.03 0.51
N ILE A 370 12.94 0.28 1.60
CA ILE A 370 13.10 -1.17 1.55
C ILE A 370 11.71 -1.81 1.61
N CYS A 371 11.27 -2.37 0.48
CA CYS A 371 10.08 -3.20 0.36
C CYS A 371 8.82 -2.51 0.90
N TYR A 372 8.33 -2.97 2.06
CA TYR A 372 7.10 -2.54 2.73
C TYR A 372 7.05 -1.05 3.08
N GLU A 373 8.20 -0.36 3.19
CA GLU A 373 8.27 1.07 3.50
C GLU A 373 7.57 1.95 2.45
N ALA A 374 7.56 1.52 1.18
CA ALA A 374 6.89 2.27 0.10
C ALA A 374 5.35 2.27 0.22
N VAL A 375 4.79 1.45 1.11
CA VAL A 375 3.34 1.40 1.37
C VAL A 375 2.89 2.60 2.21
N PHE A 376 3.79 3.23 2.97
CA PHE A 376 3.47 4.25 3.96
C PHE A 376 3.75 5.66 3.45
N ALA A 377 2.68 6.44 3.31
CA ALA A 377 2.80 7.81 2.83
C ALA A 377 3.52 8.76 3.79
N HIS A 378 3.24 8.57 5.07
CA HIS A 378 3.81 9.38 6.13
C HIS A 378 5.30 9.12 6.33
N ASP A 379 5.80 7.91 6.07
CA ASP A 379 7.24 7.61 6.17
C ASP A 379 8.03 8.37 5.09
N VAL A 380 7.50 8.41 3.87
CA VAL A 380 8.08 9.22 2.78
C VAL A 380 8.01 10.72 3.10
N GLY A 381 6.88 11.17 3.66
CA GLY A 381 6.69 12.57 4.08
C GLY A 381 7.53 12.99 5.29
N ALA A 382 8.04 12.04 6.08
CA ALA A 382 8.88 12.28 7.25
C ALA A 382 10.37 12.41 6.91
N SER A 383 10.74 12.37 5.62
CA SER A 383 12.10 12.64 5.16
C SER A 383 12.61 13.99 5.69
N PRO A 384 13.86 14.07 6.21
CA PRO A 384 14.40 15.28 6.85
C PRO A 384 14.53 16.47 5.88
N GLU A 385 14.76 16.16 4.61
CA GLU A 385 14.77 17.11 3.50
C GLU A 385 14.01 16.50 2.31
N ARG A 386 13.58 17.33 1.36
CA ARG A 386 12.96 16.81 0.14
C ARG A 386 14.02 16.12 -0.72
N PRO A 387 13.87 14.83 -1.05
CA PRO A 387 14.78 14.14 -1.95
C PRO A 387 14.57 14.58 -3.41
N ASP A 388 15.54 14.27 -4.26
CA ASP A 388 15.45 14.44 -5.72
C ASP A 388 14.75 13.24 -6.38
N PHE A 389 14.85 12.05 -5.79
CA PHE A 389 14.14 10.86 -6.22
C PHE A 389 13.94 9.84 -5.09
N LEU A 390 12.99 8.92 -5.29
CA LEU A 390 12.74 7.79 -4.39
C LEU A 390 13.43 6.54 -4.95
N MET A 391 14.02 5.72 -4.08
CA MET A 391 14.71 4.49 -4.49
C MET A 391 14.17 3.30 -3.71
N GLN A 392 13.41 2.44 -4.38
CA GLN A 392 12.82 1.27 -3.77
C GLN A 392 13.57 -0.01 -4.11
N LEU A 393 14.05 -0.73 -3.09
CA LEU A 393 14.62 -2.06 -3.23
C LEU A 393 13.66 -3.07 -2.60
N THR A 394 13.29 -4.13 -3.32
CA THR A 394 12.25 -5.04 -2.82
C THR A 394 12.40 -6.49 -3.26
N ASN A 395 11.98 -7.41 -2.40
CA ASN A 395 11.84 -8.82 -2.67
C ASN A 395 10.36 -9.24 -2.69
N ASP A 396 9.69 -8.99 -3.82
CA ASP A 396 8.28 -9.37 -4.02
C ASP A 396 8.05 -10.90 -4.12
N ALA A 397 9.09 -11.74 -4.03
CA ALA A 397 8.94 -13.19 -4.10
C ALA A 397 8.03 -13.77 -2.99
N TRP A 398 7.83 -13.01 -1.91
CA TRP A 398 6.89 -13.32 -0.83
C TRP A 398 5.42 -13.14 -1.22
N PHE A 399 5.11 -12.32 -2.22
CA PHE A 399 3.73 -11.94 -2.56
C PHE A 399 3.14 -12.76 -3.72
N GLY A 400 3.84 -13.82 -4.14
CA GLY A 400 3.44 -14.70 -5.23
C GLY A 400 3.63 -14.09 -6.61
N MET A 401 2.96 -14.66 -7.61
CA MET A 401 3.18 -14.36 -9.03
C MET A 401 2.01 -13.61 -9.71
N ARG A 402 1.11 -13.02 -8.91
CA ARG A 402 -0.15 -12.42 -9.43
C ARG A 402 -0.41 -11.03 -8.85
N SER A 403 -1.42 -10.90 -7.99
CA SER A 403 -1.96 -9.62 -7.53
C SER A 403 -1.00 -8.86 -6.60
N GLY A 404 -0.30 -9.54 -5.69
CA GLY A 404 0.54 -8.92 -4.68
C GLY A 404 1.61 -7.96 -5.24
N PRO A 405 2.54 -8.42 -6.10
CA PRO A 405 3.58 -7.55 -6.67
C PRO A 405 3.02 -6.38 -7.49
N GLN A 406 1.90 -6.59 -8.18
CA GLN A 406 1.26 -5.55 -9.00
C GLN A 406 0.58 -4.49 -8.11
N GLN A 407 -0.10 -4.91 -7.04
CA GLN A 407 -0.64 -3.99 -6.03
C GLN A 407 0.49 -3.21 -5.34
N HIS A 408 1.62 -3.86 -5.07
CA HIS A 408 2.79 -3.21 -4.49
C HIS A 408 3.41 -2.16 -5.43
N LEU A 409 3.46 -2.44 -6.74
CA LEU A 409 3.87 -1.46 -7.75
C LEU A 409 2.92 -0.25 -7.79
N ALA A 410 1.61 -0.47 -7.71
CA ALA A 410 0.63 0.62 -7.66
C ALA A 410 0.87 1.54 -6.45
N GLN A 411 1.29 1.01 -5.31
CA GLN A 411 1.67 1.82 -4.15
C GLN A 411 2.94 2.63 -4.39
N ALA A 412 3.93 2.09 -5.09
CA ALA A 412 5.10 2.85 -5.50
C ALA A 412 4.74 4.03 -6.43
N GLN A 413 3.80 3.81 -7.36
CA GLN A 413 3.25 4.89 -8.19
C GLN A 413 2.49 5.94 -7.35
N MET A 414 1.75 5.54 -6.30
CA MET A 414 1.16 6.51 -5.36
C MET A 414 2.24 7.42 -4.79
N ARG A 415 3.33 6.84 -4.22
CA ARG A 415 4.41 7.61 -3.61
C ARG A 415 4.98 8.65 -4.56
N ALA A 416 5.19 8.28 -5.83
CA ALA A 416 5.67 9.19 -6.86
C ALA A 416 4.72 10.38 -7.09
N ILE A 417 3.42 10.11 -7.29
CA ILE A 417 2.38 11.13 -7.49
C ILE A 417 2.28 12.07 -6.28
N GLU A 418 2.27 11.50 -5.08
CA GLU A 418 2.05 12.25 -3.85
C GLU A 418 3.18 13.21 -3.55
N GLN A 419 4.42 12.82 -3.83
CA GLN A 419 5.59 13.65 -3.59
C GLN A 419 5.98 14.53 -4.79
N GLY A 420 5.46 14.21 -5.98
CA GLY A 420 5.91 14.83 -7.23
C GLY A 420 7.38 14.52 -7.48
N LEU A 421 7.78 13.26 -7.24
CA LEU A 421 9.15 12.79 -7.36
C LEU A 421 9.22 11.54 -8.23
N PRO A 422 10.27 11.38 -9.05
CA PRO A 422 10.53 10.12 -9.72
C PRO A 422 10.84 9.03 -8.69
N LEU A 423 10.51 7.79 -9.03
CA LEU A 423 10.83 6.61 -8.24
C LEU A 423 11.52 5.57 -9.12
N ILE A 424 12.66 5.04 -8.67
CA ILE A 424 13.30 3.87 -9.26
C ILE A 424 13.07 2.67 -8.36
N ARG A 425 12.65 1.54 -8.93
CA ARG A 425 12.28 0.32 -8.20
C ARG A 425 13.05 -0.87 -8.73
N ALA A 426 13.94 -1.45 -7.93
CA ALA A 426 14.65 -2.69 -8.22
C ALA A 426 14.01 -3.85 -7.43
N ALA A 427 13.38 -4.79 -8.13
CA ALA A 427 12.71 -5.93 -7.55
C ALA A 427 13.48 -7.24 -7.83
N ASN A 428 13.44 -8.21 -6.91
CA ASN A 428 14.03 -9.53 -7.13
C ASN A 428 13.30 -10.34 -8.21
N THR A 429 12.07 -10.78 -7.92
CA THR A 429 11.17 -11.46 -8.88
C THR A 429 10.00 -10.57 -9.30
N GLY A 430 9.84 -9.43 -8.63
CA GLY A 430 8.76 -8.47 -8.82
C GLY A 430 8.85 -7.71 -10.14
N ILE A 431 8.09 -6.61 -10.24
CA ILE A 431 8.20 -5.68 -11.37
C ILE A 431 9.22 -4.60 -10.98
N SER A 432 10.37 -4.59 -11.67
CA SER A 432 11.30 -3.47 -11.61
C SER A 432 10.84 -2.36 -12.55
N ALA A 433 10.88 -1.11 -12.12
CA ALA A 433 10.32 0.00 -12.88
C ALA A 433 11.02 1.32 -12.59
N VAL A 434 10.97 2.23 -13.58
CA VAL A 434 11.18 3.66 -13.38
C VAL A 434 9.83 4.35 -13.53
N ILE A 435 9.50 5.18 -12.54
CA ILE A 435 8.22 5.88 -12.42
C ILE A 435 8.52 7.37 -12.37
N ASP A 436 7.79 8.16 -13.14
CA ASP A 436 7.94 9.62 -13.16
C ASP A 436 7.13 10.31 -12.03
N PRO A 437 7.33 11.62 -11.78
CA PRO A 437 6.59 12.38 -10.77
C PRO A 437 5.05 12.34 -10.89
N GLU A 438 4.52 11.99 -12.05
CA GLU A 438 3.09 11.89 -12.34
C GLU A 438 2.57 10.45 -12.16
N GLY A 439 3.42 9.52 -11.72
CA GLY A 439 3.08 8.13 -11.47
C GLY A 439 3.07 7.23 -12.71
N ARG A 440 3.58 7.70 -13.86
CA ARG A 440 3.66 6.90 -15.08
C ARG A 440 4.91 6.04 -15.07
N ILE A 441 4.76 4.78 -15.47
CA ILE A 441 5.88 3.85 -15.65
C ILE A 441 6.57 4.18 -16.98
N THR A 442 7.78 4.74 -16.92
CA THR A 442 8.55 5.13 -18.11
C THR A 442 9.40 3.99 -18.67
N ALA A 443 9.76 3.03 -17.81
CA ALA A 443 10.48 1.81 -18.18
C ALA A 443 10.16 0.70 -17.16
N SER A 444 10.07 -0.57 -17.59
CA SER A 444 9.86 -1.69 -16.67
C SER A 444 10.43 -3.02 -17.16
N LEU A 445 10.76 -3.90 -16.21
CA LEU A 445 11.01 -5.33 -16.40
C LEU A 445 9.82 -6.12 -15.86
N ALA A 446 9.36 -7.11 -16.62
CA ALA A 446 8.16 -7.86 -16.26
C ALA A 446 8.35 -8.73 -15.02
N LEU A 447 7.24 -9.06 -14.36
CA LEU A 447 7.19 -9.99 -13.25
C LEU A 447 7.80 -11.35 -13.63
N ASN A 448 8.61 -11.93 -12.74
CA ASN A 448 9.29 -13.23 -12.90
C ASN A 448 10.22 -13.31 -14.13
N GLN A 449 10.75 -12.17 -14.60
CA GLN A 449 11.73 -12.12 -15.67
C GLN A 449 13.14 -11.91 -15.11
N ALA A 450 14.11 -12.72 -15.51
CA ALA A 450 15.51 -12.42 -15.21
C ALA A 450 16.05 -11.40 -16.22
N GLY A 451 16.68 -10.32 -15.76
CA GLY A 451 17.26 -9.33 -16.67
C GLY A 451 17.78 -8.09 -15.96
N TYR A 452 18.16 -7.10 -16.76
CA TYR A 452 18.41 -5.74 -16.30
C TYR A 452 17.78 -4.74 -17.27
N MET A 453 17.66 -3.50 -16.82
CA MET A 453 17.12 -2.42 -17.61
C MET A 453 17.87 -1.13 -17.33
N ASP A 454 18.34 -0.49 -18.41
CA ASP A 454 18.86 0.87 -18.40
C ASP A 454 17.75 1.85 -18.73
N ALA A 455 17.56 2.85 -17.88
CA ALA A 455 16.54 3.87 -18.07
C ALA A 455 17.04 5.23 -17.61
N ARG A 456 16.63 6.27 -18.32
CA ARG A 456 16.94 7.64 -17.91
C ARG A 456 16.07 8.04 -16.72
N LEU A 457 16.70 8.65 -15.71
CA LEU A 457 16.01 9.15 -14.52
C LEU A 457 15.15 10.36 -14.90
N PRO A 458 13.82 10.33 -14.68
CA PRO A 458 12.98 11.51 -14.86
C PRO A 458 13.37 12.61 -13.86
N ALA A 459 13.22 13.86 -14.24
CA ALA A 459 13.47 14.99 -13.35
C ALA A 459 12.37 15.09 -12.28
N PRO A 460 12.68 15.54 -11.05
CA PRO A 460 11.67 15.82 -10.04
C PRO A 460 10.69 16.90 -10.50
N GLY A 461 9.42 16.69 -10.18
CA GLY A 461 8.37 17.69 -10.34
C GLY A 461 8.46 18.78 -9.28
N ALA A 462 7.58 19.77 -9.37
CA ALA A 462 7.41 20.74 -8.30
C ALA A 462 6.87 20.05 -7.03
N PRO A 463 7.26 20.50 -5.81
CA PRO A 463 6.68 19.97 -4.58
C PRO A 463 5.16 20.14 -4.61
N THR A 464 4.45 19.03 -4.45
CA THR A 464 3.00 18.96 -4.51
C THR A 464 2.38 19.65 -3.29
N LEU A 465 1.04 19.78 -3.26
CA LEU A 465 0.39 20.28 -2.05
C LEU A 465 0.51 19.26 -0.92
N TYR A 466 0.30 17.97 -1.22
CA TYR A 466 0.41 16.91 -0.23
C TYR A 466 1.82 16.77 0.33
N SER A 467 2.87 16.88 -0.49
CA SER A 467 4.26 16.81 -0.01
C SER A 467 4.60 17.93 0.98
N ARG A 468 3.86 19.05 0.96
CA ARG A 468 4.06 20.19 1.88
C ARG A 468 3.25 20.08 3.15
N THR A 469 2.04 19.52 3.07
CA THR A 469 1.10 19.51 4.20
C THR A 469 1.01 18.18 4.92
N GLY A 470 1.42 17.09 4.27
CA GLY A 470 1.17 15.73 4.71
C GLY A 470 -0.31 15.48 4.98
N ASP A 471 -0.58 14.63 5.97
CA ASP A 471 -1.93 14.21 6.32
C ASP A 471 -2.69 15.22 7.21
N LEU A 472 -1.99 16.22 7.78
CA LEU A 472 -2.53 17.09 8.82
C LEU A 472 -3.84 17.81 8.43
N PRO A 473 -3.99 18.46 7.26
CA PRO A 473 -5.25 19.11 6.89
C PRO A 473 -6.43 18.15 6.85
N TRP A 474 -6.19 16.92 6.40
CA TRP A 474 -7.21 15.88 6.26
C TRP A 474 -7.58 15.27 7.60
N VAL A 475 -6.60 15.08 8.49
CA VAL A 475 -6.83 14.71 9.89
C VAL A 475 -7.75 15.73 10.56
N LEU A 476 -7.45 17.03 10.43
CA LEU A 476 -8.27 18.10 11.02
C LEU A 476 -9.69 18.10 10.44
N LEU A 477 -9.84 17.97 9.12
CA LEU A 477 -11.14 17.95 8.46
C LEU A 477 -11.99 16.74 8.88
N VAL A 478 -11.39 15.55 8.98
CA VAL A 478 -12.04 14.35 9.49
C VAL A 478 -12.46 14.54 10.95
N MET A 479 -11.57 15.04 11.79
CA MET A 479 -11.87 15.30 13.21
C MET A 479 -13.02 16.29 13.39
N LEU A 480 -13.04 17.39 12.63
CA LEU A 480 -14.14 18.35 12.64
C LEU A 480 -15.47 17.71 12.22
N GLY A 481 -15.47 16.87 11.18
CA GLY A 481 -16.64 16.12 10.75
C GLY A 481 -17.16 15.16 11.83
N LEU A 482 -16.26 14.41 12.49
CA LEU A 482 -16.63 13.49 13.57
C LEU A 482 -17.14 14.22 14.82
N ILE A 483 -16.52 15.33 15.20
CA ILE A 483 -17.00 16.20 16.29
C ILE A 483 -18.40 16.72 15.96
N GLY A 484 -18.61 17.19 14.73
CA GLY A 484 -19.92 17.60 14.24
C GLY A 484 -20.97 16.50 14.41
N ALA A 485 -20.61 15.23 14.15
CA ALA A 485 -21.52 14.10 14.28
C ALA A 485 -21.95 13.88 15.74
N VAL A 486 -21.01 13.99 16.68
CA VAL A 486 -21.27 13.90 18.12
C VAL A 486 -22.17 15.05 18.59
N LEU A 487 -21.87 16.28 18.18
CA LEU A 487 -22.65 17.48 18.55
C LEU A 487 -24.08 17.42 18.00
N HIS A 488 -24.24 17.02 16.74
CA HIS A 488 -25.56 16.87 16.11
C HIS A 488 -26.42 15.83 16.85
N ARG A 489 -25.82 14.72 17.27
CA ARG A 489 -26.51 13.71 18.09
C ARG A 489 -26.89 14.26 19.47
N ALA A 490 -26.03 15.04 20.11
CA ALA A 490 -26.33 15.63 21.41
C ALA A 490 -27.50 16.61 21.33
N GLN A 491 -27.56 17.43 20.27
CA GLN A 491 -28.66 18.35 20.01
C GLN A 491 -29.98 17.63 19.72
N THR A 492 -29.97 16.61 18.86
CA THR A 492 -31.18 15.84 18.53
C THR A 492 -31.75 15.08 19.74
N ARG A 493 -30.89 14.58 20.63
CA ARG A 493 -31.33 14.00 21.92
C ARG A 493 -31.92 15.03 22.88
N ARG A 494 -31.34 16.23 22.96
CA ARG A 494 -31.87 17.32 23.81
C ARG A 494 -33.17 17.90 23.28
N ALA A 495 -33.39 17.85 21.97
CA ALA A 495 -34.62 18.32 21.32
C ALA A 495 -35.80 17.35 21.44
N GLN A 496 -35.60 16.12 21.93
CA GLN A 496 -36.71 15.23 22.32
C GLN A 496 -37.23 15.69 23.69
N PRO A 497 -38.47 16.21 23.80
CA PRO A 497 -39.03 16.61 25.09
C PRO A 497 -39.12 15.39 26.01
N ILE A 498 -38.68 15.55 27.25
CA ILE A 498 -38.79 14.52 28.30
C ILE A 498 -40.27 14.22 28.61
N ASP A 499 -41.17 15.16 28.31
CA ASP A 499 -42.62 15.05 28.51
C ASP A 499 -43.37 15.27 27.18
N ALA A 500 -43.42 14.26 26.31
CA ALA A 500 -44.48 14.21 25.31
C ALA A 500 -45.69 13.52 25.96
N PRO A 501 -46.87 14.17 26.09
CA PRO A 501 -48.04 13.54 26.68
C PRO A 501 -48.41 12.28 25.89
N ALA A 502 -48.73 11.20 26.59
CA ALA A 502 -49.19 9.96 25.99
C ALA A 502 -50.42 10.26 25.10
N PRO A 503 -50.50 9.69 23.88
CA PRO A 503 -51.70 9.85 23.06
C PRO A 503 -52.90 9.27 23.83
N GLU A 504 -53.93 10.09 24.02
CA GLU A 504 -55.20 9.66 24.63
C GLU A 504 -55.76 8.46 23.85
N ALA A 505 -56.17 7.44 24.61
CA ALA A 505 -56.55 6.11 24.15
C ALA A 505 -57.86 6.06 23.37
#